data_AF-A0A1I4HN45-F1
#
_entry.id   AF-A0A1I4HN45-F1
#
_cell.length_a   1.000
_cell.length_b   1.000
_cell.length_c   1.000
_cell.angle_alpha   90.00
_cell.angle_beta   90.00
_cell.angle_gamma   90.00
#
_symmetry.space_group_name_H-M   'P 1'
#
loop_
_entity.id
_entity.type
_entity.pdbx_description
1 polymer ?
#
loop_
_entity_poly.entity_id
_entity_poly.type
_entity_poly.pdbx_seq_one_letter_code
_entity_poly.pdbx_strand_id
1 'polypeptide(L)'
;MAESPAARIWIGRAVFLALATAVIFIQLLPLDTAPPSWAAPDLLLAISLAWVARRPEFLPFIVVFAVFLLTDLLFQRPPGLWAALVVVLTETVRSRSRGLRNVPLALEWGTVAFGIVAITLVNRLVLAIMLTPQAPLTLTLIQMVMTIMIYPVVVLVAQVLFGLTRPAPGQVDSLGHRL
;
A
#
# COMPACT_ATOMS: atom_id res chain seq x y z
N MET A 1 -0.67 25.44 -19.92
CA MET A 1 -1.20 25.80 -18.59
C MET A 1 -0.31 25.13 -17.56
N ALA A 2 0.42 25.89 -16.75
CA ALA A 2 1.23 25.31 -15.68
C ALA A 2 0.29 24.73 -14.63
N GLU A 3 0.24 23.40 -14.49
CA GLU A 3 -0.53 22.77 -13.42
C GLU A 3 0.00 23.29 -12.07
N SER A 4 -0.89 23.79 -11.22
CA SER A 4 -0.46 24.20 -9.88
C SER A 4 0.04 22.97 -9.13
N PRO A 5 1.14 23.07 -8.35
CA PRO A 5 1.66 21.92 -7.62
C PRO A 5 0.62 21.27 -6.69
N ALA A 6 -0.32 22.08 -6.16
CA ALA A 6 -1.45 21.61 -5.39
C ALA A 6 -2.41 20.74 -6.22
N ALA A 7 -2.73 21.14 -7.46
CA ALA A 7 -3.61 20.36 -8.35
C ALA A 7 -3.04 18.96 -8.60
N ARG A 8 -1.73 18.85 -8.82
CA ARG A 8 -1.05 17.56 -9.02
C ARG A 8 -1.17 16.63 -7.79
N ILE A 9 -1.05 17.18 -6.59
CA ILE A 9 -1.23 16.42 -5.34
C ILE A 9 -2.68 15.90 -5.21
N TRP A 10 -3.67 16.76 -5.50
CA TRP A 10 -5.07 16.39 -5.46
C TRP A 10 -5.44 15.34 -6.51
N ILE A 11 -4.89 15.43 -7.73
CA ILE A 11 -5.06 14.41 -8.77
C ILE A 11 -4.45 13.08 -8.30
N GLY A 12 -3.22 13.09 -7.78
CA GLY A 12 -2.58 11.88 -7.26
C GLY A 12 -3.38 11.20 -6.14
N ARG A 13 -3.99 12.01 -5.25
CA ARG A 13 -4.93 11.55 -4.21
C ARG A 13 -6.20 10.95 -4.80
N ALA A 14 -6.83 11.64 -5.74
CA ALA A 14 -8.05 11.19 -6.38
C ALA A 14 -7.84 9.88 -7.14
N VAL A 15 -6.72 9.74 -7.86
CA VAL A 15 -6.33 8.49 -8.53
C VAL A 15 -6.14 7.36 -7.52
N PHE A 16 -5.41 7.59 -6.43
CA PHE A 16 -5.24 6.57 -5.38
C PHE A 16 -6.59 6.15 -4.79
N LEU A 17 -7.45 7.11 -4.44
CA LEU A 17 -8.77 6.82 -3.88
C LEU A 17 -9.64 6.05 -4.88
N ALA A 18 -9.63 6.41 -6.16
CA ALA A 18 -10.36 5.69 -7.20
C ALA A 18 -9.88 4.23 -7.34
N LEU A 19 -8.56 4.01 -7.34
CA LEU A 19 -7.98 2.67 -7.35
C LEU A 19 -8.32 1.88 -6.09
N ALA A 20 -8.23 2.51 -4.91
CA ALA A 20 -8.58 1.89 -3.64
C ALA A 20 -10.06 1.47 -3.64
N THR A 21 -10.97 2.35 -4.06
CA THR A 21 -12.40 2.04 -4.19
C THR A 21 -12.64 0.92 -5.18
N ALA A 22 -11.97 0.91 -6.34
CA ALA A 22 -12.11 -0.16 -7.32
C ALA A 22 -11.65 -1.51 -6.76
N VAL A 23 -10.51 -1.54 -6.06
CA VAL A 23 -10.00 -2.77 -5.41
C VAL A 23 -10.96 -3.26 -4.33
N ILE A 24 -11.45 -2.36 -3.46
CA ILE A 24 -12.43 -2.69 -2.41
C ILE A 24 -13.72 -3.22 -3.04
N PHE A 25 -14.21 -2.58 -4.10
CA PHE A 25 -15.41 -3.01 -4.81
C PHE A 25 -15.24 -4.42 -5.38
N ILE A 26 -14.12 -4.71 -6.06
CA ILE A 26 -13.82 -6.05 -6.58
C ILE A 26 -13.76 -7.08 -5.46
N GLN A 27 -13.19 -6.74 -4.30
CA GLN A 27 -13.13 -7.64 -3.13
C GLN A 27 -14.49 -7.87 -2.47
N LEU A 28 -15.44 -6.95 -2.60
CA LEU A 28 -16.81 -7.09 -2.10
C LEU A 28 -17.70 -7.93 -3.03
N LEU A 29 -17.32 -8.07 -4.31
CA LEU A 29 -18.06 -8.93 -5.22
C LEU A 29 -17.91 -10.39 -4.75
N PRO A 30 -19.01 -11.14 -4.59
CA PRO A 30 -18.96 -12.55 -4.26
C PRO A 30 -18.54 -13.33 -5.52
N LEU A 31 -17.24 -13.31 -5.82
CA LEU A 31 -16.67 -13.94 -7.01
C LEU A 31 -16.48 -15.45 -6.86
N ASP A 32 -16.50 -15.99 -5.64
CA ASP A 32 -16.34 -17.42 -5.36
C ASP A 32 -17.31 -17.91 -4.28
N THR A 33 -17.97 -19.04 -4.55
CA THR A 33 -18.84 -19.77 -3.61
C THR A 33 -18.18 -21.02 -3.01
N ALA A 34 -16.92 -21.31 -3.38
CA ALA A 34 -16.17 -22.48 -2.93
C ALA A 34 -15.06 -22.11 -1.93
N PRO A 35 -14.61 -23.04 -1.07
CA PRO A 35 -13.51 -22.79 -0.14
C PRO A 35 -12.23 -22.42 -0.92
N PRO A 36 -11.66 -21.22 -0.72
CA PRO A 36 -10.52 -20.79 -1.51
C PRO A 36 -9.28 -21.58 -1.13
N SER A 37 -8.74 -22.36 -2.08
CA SER A 37 -7.42 -23.02 -1.97
C SER A 37 -6.27 -22.06 -2.29
N TRP A 38 -6.60 -20.86 -2.76
CA TRP A 38 -5.67 -19.85 -3.24
C TRP A 38 -6.06 -18.48 -2.69
N ALA A 39 -5.06 -17.71 -2.26
CA ALA A 39 -5.29 -16.36 -1.74
C ALA A 39 -4.71 -15.32 -2.70
N ALA A 40 -5.58 -14.45 -3.23
CA ALA A 40 -5.18 -13.35 -4.08
C ALA A 40 -4.28 -12.35 -3.32
N PRO A 41 -3.36 -11.65 -4.01
CA PRO A 41 -2.51 -10.64 -3.39
C PRO A 41 -3.34 -9.50 -2.79
N ASP A 42 -2.83 -8.89 -1.72
CA ASP A 42 -3.36 -7.63 -1.19
C ASP A 42 -2.91 -6.46 -2.09
N LEU A 43 -3.66 -6.25 -3.17
CA LEU A 43 -3.41 -5.17 -4.11
C LEU A 43 -3.51 -3.79 -3.45
N LEU A 44 -4.39 -3.62 -2.47
CA LEU A 44 -4.57 -2.34 -1.80
C LEU A 44 -3.31 -1.95 -1.04
N LEU A 45 -2.75 -2.90 -0.27
CA LEU A 45 -1.47 -2.72 0.42
C LEU A 45 -0.33 -2.45 -0.58
N ALA A 46 -0.20 -3.26 -1.64
CA ALA A 46 0.87 -3.10 -2.63
C ALA A 46 0.81 -1.71 -3.32
N ILE A 47 -0.39 -1.26 -3.70
CA ILE A 47 -0.64 0.07 -4.28
C ILE A 47 -0.27 1.17 -3.28
N SER A 48 -0.71 1.07 -2.03
CA SER A 48 -0.38 2.08 -1.00
C SER A 48 1.13 2.20 -0.80
N LEU A 49 1.85 1.08 -0.70
CA LEU A 49 3.30 1.09 -0.53
C LEU A 49 4.02 1.67 -1.75
N ALA A 50 3.55 1.35 -2.96
CA ALA A 50 4.11 1.90 -4.19
C ALA A 50 3.90 3.43 -4.28
N TRP A 51 2.70 3.92 -3.98
CA TRP A 51 2.41 5.36 -3.97
C TRP A 51 3.26 6.10 -2.94
N VAL A 52 3.36 5.59 -1.72
CA VAL A 52 4.14 6.24 -0.65
C VAL A 52 5.64 6.23 -0.95
N ALA A 53 6.17 5.13 -1.49
CA ALA A 53 7.59 5.05 -1.88
C ALA A 53 7.97 6.05 -2.98
N ARG A 54 7.06 6.27 -3.95
CA ARG A 54 7.31 7.11 -5.13
C ARG A 54 6.99 8.59 -4.88
N ARG A 55 5.86 8.88 -4.25
CA ARG A 55 5.27 10.22 -4.06
C ARG A 55 4.57 10.29 -2.70
N PRO A 56 5.33 10.42 -1.60
CA PRO A 56 4.75 10.47 -0.25
C PRO A 56 3.76 11.63 -0.09
N GLU A 57 3.95 12.74 -0.80
CA GLU A 57 3.07 13.92 -0.81
C GLU A 57 1.60 13.60 -1.19
N PHE A 58 1.38 12.55 -2.01
CA PHE A 58 0.05 12.17 -2.47
C PHE A 58 -0.74 11.44 -1.39
N LEU A 59 -0.12 10.57 -0.59
CA LEU A 59 -0.84 9.80 0.43
C LEU A 59 -0.50 10.35 1.81
N PRO A 60 -1.25 11.32 2.37
CA PRO A 60 -1.08 11.69 3.76
C PRO A 60 -1.55 10.55 4.68
N PHE A 61 -1.02 10.54 5.91
CA PHE A 61 -1.40 9.59 6.96
C PHE A 61 -2.91 9.36 7.06
N ILE A 62 -3.69 10.46 7.06
CA ILE A 62 -5.14 10.40 7.25
C ILE A 62 -5.86 9.63 6.14
N VAL A 63 -5.36 9.71 4.89
CA VAL A 63 -5.97 9.00 3.75
C VAL A 63 -5.72 7.51 3.86
N VAL A 64 -4.49 7.11 4.19
CA VAL A 64 -4.15 5.69 4.39
C VAL A 64 -4.96 5.14 5.56
N PHE A 65 -4.95 5.84 6.71
CA PHE A 65 -5.71 5.42 7.89
C PHE A 65 -7.20 5.26 7.59
N ALA A 66 -7.84 6.26 6.96
CA ALA A 66 -9.26 6.22 6.65
C ALA A 66 -9.61 5.08 5.69
N VAL A 67 -8.84 4.87 4.62
CA VAL A 67 -9.08 3.79 3.65
C VAL A 67 -8.98 2.43 4.31
N PHE A 68 -7.92 2.16 5.07
CA PHE A 68 -7.76 0.84 5.69
C PHE A 68 -8.71 0.62 6.87
N LEU A 69 -9.05 1.66 7.63
CA LEU A 69 -10.09 1.57 8.66
C LEU A 69 -11.45 1.23 8.03
N LEU A 70 -11.79 1.86 6.91
CA LEU A 70 -13.00 1.51 6.15
C LEU A 70 -12.95 0.05 5.67
N THR A 71 -11.82 -0.45 5.19
CA THR A 71 -11.71 -1.86 4.81
C THR A 71 -11.86 -2.80 5.99
N ASP A 72 -11.33 -2.44 7.16
CA ASP A 72 -11.47 -3.27 8.36
C ASP A 72 -12.95 -3.40 8.75
N LEU A 73 -13.70 -2.29 8.69
CA LEU A 73 -15.13 -2.26 8.94
C LEU A 73 -15.94 -3.02 7.88
N LEU A 74 -15.66 -2.79 6.59
CA LEU A 74 -16.40 -3.39 5.48
C LEU A 74 -16.21 -4.90 5.40
N PHE A 75 -14.99 -5.39 5.67
CA PHE A 75 -14.66 -6.82 5.63
C PHE A 75 -14.83 -7.50 6.98
N GLN A 76 -15.44 -6.83 7.97
CA GLN A 76 -15.67 -7.36 9.32
C GLN A 76 -14.40 -7.91 9.99
N ARG A 77 -13.25 -7.30 9.71
CA ARG A 77 -11.98 -7.59 10.38
C ARG A 77 -11.93 -6.82 11.70
N PRO A 78 -11.07 -7.21 12.66
CA PRO A 78 -10.89 -6.44 13.89
C PRO A 78 -10.58 -4.97 13.58
N PRO A 79 -11.47 -4.04 13.96
CA PRO A 79 -11.41 -2.67 13.45
C PRO A 79 -10.13 -1.98 13.89
N GLY A 80 -9.38 -1.45 12.93
CA GLY A 80 -8.23 -0.59 13.17
C GLY A 80 -6.90 -1.31 13.40
N LEU A 81 -6.88 -2.63 13.57
CA LEU A 81 -5.62 -3.39 13.73
C LEU A 81 -4.79 -3.33 12.45
N TRP A 82 -5.38 -3.73 11.33
CA TRP A 82 -4.69 -3.73 10.05
C TRP A 82 -4.41 -2.31 9.59
N ALA A 83 -5.36 -1.40 9.76
CA ALA A 83 -5.15 0.02 9.48
C ALA A 83 -3.94 0.60 10.22
N ALA A 84 -3.80 0.33 11.53
CA ALA A 84 -2.65 0.79 12.31
C ALA A 84 -1.32 0.21 11.81
N LEU A 85 -1.28 -1.09 11.50
CA LEU A 85 -0.06 -1.73 10.99
C LEU A 85 0.35 -1.20 9.62
N VAL A 86 -0.60 -1.03 8.71
CA VAL A 86 -0.32 -0.47 7.37
C VAL A 86 0.14 0.99 7.47
N VAL A 87 -0.45 1.77 8.37
CA VAL A 87 -0.02 3.13 8.66
C VAL A 87 1.42 3.16 9.18
N VAL A 88 1.78 2.31 10.13
CA VAL A 88 3.16 2.20 10.63
C VAL A 88 4.13 1.83 9.51
N LEU A 89 3.76 0.86 8.67
CA LEU A 89 4.59 0.44 7.54
C LEU A 89 4.75 1.57 6.50
N THR A 90 3.66 2.20 6.10
CA THR A 90 3.69 3.31 5.14
C THR A 90 4.50 4.49 5.68
N GLU A 91 4.43 4.80 6.97
CA GLU A 91 5.24 5.87 7.57
C GLU A 91 6.73 5.49 7.66
N THR A 92 7.03 4.22 7.92
CA THR A 92 8.40 3.69 7.84
C THR A 92 8.96 3.79 6.43
N VAL A 93 8.15 3.51 5.41
CA VAL A 93 8.55 3.69 3.99
C VAL A 93 8.69 5.17 3.65
N ARG A 94 7.78 6.03 4.14
CA ARG A 94 7.81 7.49 3.92
C ARG A 94 9.09 8.11 4.45
N SER A 95 9.47 7.80 5.69
CA SER A 95 10.70 8.30 6.31
C SER A 95 11.96 7.91 5.53
N ARG A 96 11.93 6.76 4.86
CA ARG A 96 13.03 6.23 4.03
C ARG A 96 12.92 6.63 2.56
N SER A 97 11.84 7.29 2.13
CA SER A 97 11.57 7.60 0.72
C SER A 97 12.70 8.36 0.04
N ARG A 98 13.39 9.28 0.74
CA ARG A 98 14.56 9.99 0.20
C ARG A 98 15.72 9.05 -0.12
N GLY A 99 16.04 8.13 0.78
CA GLY A 99 17.07 7.11 0.57
C GLY A 99 16.69 6.10 -0.52
N LEU A 100 15.41 5.76 -0.63
CA LEU A 100 14.90 4.82 -1.64
C LEU A 100 14.94 5.38 -3.09
N ARG A 101 15.10 6.70 -3.28
CA ARG A 101 15.18 7.30 -4.63
C ARG A 101 16.39 6.83 -5.42
N ASN A 102 17.51 6.57 -4.74
CA ASN A 102 18.80 6.29 -5.38
C ASN A 102 19.13 4.80 -5.41
N VAL A 103 18.30 3.93 -4.82
CA VAL A 103 18.57 2.49 -4.78
C VAL A 103 17.92 1.76 -5.96
N PRO A 104 18.51 0.65 -6.41
CA PRO A 104 17.90 -0.25 -7.38
C PRO A 104 16.54 -0.75 -6.88
N LEU A 105 15.63 -1.05 -7.81
CA LEU A 105 14.29 -1.57 -7.51
C LEU A 105 14.35 -2.85 -6.65
N ALA A 106 15.37 -3.70 -6.83
CA ALA A 106 15.55 -4.92 -6.05
C ALA A 106 15.72 -4.64 -4.54
N LEU A 107 16.42 -3.57 -4.17
CA LEU A 107 16.64 -3.22 -2.76
C LEU A 107 15.41 -2.53 -2.14
N GLU A 108 14.72 -1.70 -2.92
CA GLU A 108 13.40 -1.16 -2.56
C GLU A 108 12.41 -2.32 -2.30
N TRP A 109 12.37 -3.28 -3.22
CA TRP A 109 11.54 -4.47 -3.11
C TRP A 109 11.88 -5.30 -1.87
N GLY A 110 13.16 -5.52 -1.56
CA GLY A 110 13.57 -6.21 -0.33
C GLY A 110 13.11 -5.49 0.95
N THR A 111 13.18 -4.17 0.98
CA THR A 111 12.72 -3.35 2.12
C THR A 111 11.21 -3.46 2.30
N VAL A 112 10.46 -3.37 1.20
CA VAL A 112 9.00 -3.50 1.19
C VAL A 112 8.58 -4.92 1.57
N ALA A 113 9.27 -5.94 1.04
CA ALA A 113 9.01 -7.33 1.36
C ALA A 113 9.19 -7.61 2.85
N PHE A 114 10.29 -7.13 3.44
CA PHE A 114 10.51 -7.23 4.88
C PHE A 114 9.39 -6.56 5.68
N GLY A 115 8.96 -5.36 5.27
CA GLY A 115 7.86 -4.65 5.88
C GLY A 115 6.53 -5.42 5.84
N ILE A 116 6.19 -6.00 4.67
CA ILE A 116 4.99 -6.83 4.48
C ILE A 116 5.04 -8.06 5.37
N VAL A 117 6.19 -8.76 5.43
CA VAL A 117 6.38 -9.91 6.33
C VAL A 117 6.16 -9.49 7.77
N ALA A 118 6.79 -8.41 8.22
CA ALA A 118 6.70 -7.93 9.59
C ALA A 118 5.25 -7.64 10.01
N ILE A 119 4.50 -6.84 9.23
CA ILE A 119 3.11 -6.52 9.58
C ILE A 119 2.19 -7.73 9.49
N THR A 120 2.44 -8.66 8.57
CA THR A 120 1.63 -9.88 8.43
C THR A 120 1.81 -10.79 9.65
N LEU A 121 3.06 -10.96 10.11
CA LEU A 121 3.37 -11.73 11.31
C LEU A 121 2.80 -11.07 12.57
N VAL A 122 2.98 -9.75 12.73
CA VAL A 122 2.42 -9.02 13.88
C VAL A 122 0.91 -9.11 13.90
N ASN A 123 0.23 -8.89 12.76
CA ASN A 123 -1.22 -9.05 12.66
C ASN A 123 -1.65 -10.44 13.11
N ARG A 124 -1.01 -11.49 12.59
CA ARG A 124 -1.33 -12.88 12.92
C ARG A 124 -1.11 -13.19 14.41
N LEU A 125 -0.01 -12.70 15.00
CA LEU A 125 0.29 -12.87 16.42
C LEU A 125 -0.76 -12.18 17.29
N VAL A 126 -1.14 -10.95 16.97
CA VAL A 126 -2.18 -10.22 17.71
C VAL A 126 -3.51 -10.96 17.62
N LEU A 127 -3.92 -11.41 16.43
CA LEU A 127 -5.14 -12.21 16.25
C LEU A 127 -5.11 -13.51 17.05
N ALA A 128 -3.95 -14.19 17.10
CA ALA A 128 -3.79 -15.41 17.88
C ALA A 128 -3.91 -15.16 19.39
N ILE A 129 -3.30 -14.10 19.91
CA ILE A 129 -3.39 -13.71 21.33
C ILE A 129 -4.82 -13.30 21.68
N MET A 130 -5.51 -12.61 20.76
CA MET A 130 -6.91 -12.18 20.91
C MET A 130 -7.91 -13.30 20.61
N LEU A 131 -7.45 -14.55 20.38
CA LEU A 131 -8.30 -15.70 20.08
C LEU A 131 -9.29 -15.45 18.92
N THR A 132 -8.92 -14.57 17.99
CA THR A 132 -9.77 -14.19 16.86
C THR A 132 -9.64 -15.23 15.74
N PRO A 133 -10.74 -15.67 15.12
CA PRO A 133 -10.70 -16.56 13.96
C PRO A 133 -9.81 -15.97 12.85
N GLN A 134 -8.88 -16.78 12.35
CA GLN A 134 -7.91 -16.36 11.35
C GLN A 134 -7.80 -17.41 10.25
N ALA A 135 -7.41 -16.97 9.05
CA ALA A 135 -7.20 -17.86 7.93
C ALA A 135 -6.12 -18.92 8.23
N PRO A 136 -6.22 -20.11 7.61
CA PRO A 136 -5.17 -21.11 7.60
C PRO A 136 -3.82 -20.49 7.28
N LEU A 137 -2.76 -20.94 7.97
CA LEU A 137 -1.41 -20.40 7.80
C LEU A 137 -0.98 -20.39 6.33
N THR A 138 -1.28 -21.46 5.61
CA THR A 138 -0.98 -21.62 4.18
C THR A 138 -1.57 -20.49 3.34
N LEU A 139 -2.84 -20.14 3.54
CA LEU A 139 -3.48 -19.05 2.77
C LEU A 139 -2.87 -17.70 3.09
N THR A 140 -2.55 -17.44 4.36
CA THR A 140 -1.83 -16.20 4.76
C THR A 140 -0.46 -16.12 4.10
N LEU A 141 0.30 -17.22 4.09
CA LEU A 141 1.62 -17.25 3.43
C LEU A 141 1.52 -17.06 1.92
N ILE A 142 0.54 -17.70 1.26
CA ILE A 142 0.29 -17.51 -0.18
C ILE A 142 -0.02 -16.04 -0.46
N GLN A 143 -0.97 -15.44 0.27
CA GLN A 143 -1.32 -14.03 0.09
C GLN A 143 -0.11 -13.12 0.30
N MET A 144 0.67 -13.35 1.35
CA MET A 144 1.86 -12.56 1.67
C MET A 144 2.90 -12.63 0.53
N VAL A 145 3.24 -13.84 0.08
CA VAL A 145 4.18 -14.05 -1.02
C VAL A 145 3.65 -13.42 -2.32
N MET A 146 2.38 -13.62 -2.64
CA MET A 146 1.74 -13.01 -3.81
C MET A 146 1.78 -11.48 -3.76
N THR A 147 1.55 -10.89 -2.58
CA THR A 147 1.61 -9.43 -2.39
C THR A 147 3.02 -8.90 -2.58
N ILE A 148 4.03 -9.63 -2.10
CA ILE A 148 5.44 -9.29 -2.31
C ILE A 148 5.79 -9.39 -3.80
N MET A 149 5.39 -10.48 -4.46
CA MET A 149 5.69 -10.74 -5.88
C MET A 149 4.99 -9.76 -6.83
N ILE A 150 3.78 -9.31 -6.50
CA ILE A 150 3.05 -8.36 -7.36
C ILE A 150 3.56 -6.92 -7.21
N TYR A 151 4.26 -6.60 -6.12
CA TYR A 151 4.72 -5.23 -5.85
C TYR A 151 5.52 -4.60 -7.01
N PRO A 152 6.55 -5.26 -7.59
CA PRO A 152 7.27 -4.71 -8.74
C PRO A 152 6.37 -4.43 -9.95
N VAL A 153 5.35 -5.28 -10.17
CA VAL A 153 4.36 -5.11 -11.24
C VAL A 153 3.50 -3.89 -10.97
N VAL A 154 3.00 -3.73 -9.74
CA VAL A 154 2.24 -2.53 -9.32
C VAL A 154 3.08 -1.28 -9.50
N VAL A 155 4.36 -1.32 -9.13
CA VAL A 155 5.29 -0.20 -9.30
C VAL A 155 5.54 0.12 -10.78
N LEU A 156 5.60 -0.88 -11.66
CA LEU A 156 5.73 -0.68 -13.10
C LEU A 156 4.46 -0.05 -13.70
N VAL A 157 3.29 -0.60 -13.35
CA VAL A 157 1.99 -0.08 -13.79
C VAL A 157 1.79 1.36 -13.31
N ALA A 158 2.17 1.65 -12.05
CA ALA A 158 2.13 2.98 -11.48
C ALA A 158 2.97 4.00 -12.28
N GLN A 159 4.17 3.58 -12.72
CA GLN A 159 5.04 4.41 -13.55
C GLN A 159 4.47 4.64 -14.96
N VAL A 160 4.00 3.58 -15.61
CA VAL A 160 3.58 3.62 -17.02
C VAL A 160 2.22 4.32 -17.18
N LEU A 161 1.24 4.00 -16.35
CA LEU A 161 -0.13 4.52 -16.50
C LEU A 161 -0.32 5.89 -15.85
N PHE A 162 0.31 6.13 -14.70
CA PHE A 162 0.08 7.34 -13.90
C PHE A 162 1.28 8.29 -13.89
N GLY A 163 2.34 7.97 -14.63
CA GLY A 163 3.54 8.81 -14.70
C GLY A 163 4.21 9.00 -13.33
N LEU A 164 4.02 8.05 -12.39
CA LEU A 164 4.60 8.09 -11.05
C LEU A 164 6.09 7.78 -11.10
N THR A 165 6.84 8.68 -11.71
CA THR A 165 8.30 8.65 -11.72
C THR A 165 8.84 9.24 -10.42
N ARG A 166 9.96 8.66 -9.96
CA ARG A 166 10.74 9.21 -8.84
C ARG A 166 11.06 10.68 -9.17
N PRO A 167 10.87 11.65 -8.25
CA PRO A 167 11.27 13.02 -8.50
C PRO A 167 12.78 13.05 -8.82
N ALA A 168 13.17 13.68 -9.93
CA ALA A 168 14.57 13.80 -10.32
C ALA A 168 15.38 14.54 -9.23
N PRO A 169 16.66 14.19 -9.01
CA PRO A 169 17.51 14.91 -8.05
C PRO A 169 17.55 16.40 -8.42
N GLY A 170 17.14 17.28 -7.49
CA GLY A 170 17.09 18.73 -7.73
C GLY A 170 15.73 19.30 -8.19
N GLN A 171 14.66 18.48 -8.28
CA GLN A 171 13.31 19.04 -8.36
C GLN A 171 12.94 19.73 -7.05
N VAL A 172 12.69 21.03 -7.14
CA VAL A 172 12.25 21.86 -6.02
C VAL A 172 10.80 21.51 -5.69
N ASP A 173 10.50 21.30 -4.40
CA ASP A 173 9.12 21.12 -3.94
C ASP A 173 8.27 22.34 -4.34
N SER A 174 6.95 22.14 -4.41
CA SER A 174 5.91 23.16 -4.51
C SER A 174 6.08 24.37 -3.58
N LEU A 175 6.87 24.22 -2.52
CA LEU A 175 7.20 25.21 -1.50
C LEU A 175 8.61 25.83 -1.64
N GLY A 176 9.33 25.59 -2.73
CA GLY A 176 10.64 26.23 -2.98
C GLY A 176 11.82 25.58 -2.25
N HIS A 177 11.61 24.47 -1.54
CA HIS A 177 12.70 23.73 -0.91
C HIS A 177 13.40 22.80 -1.90
N ARG A 178 14.74 22.83 -1.92
CA ARG A 178 15.54 21.83 -2.63
C ARG A 178 15.30 20.46 -1.96
N LEU A 179 14.83 19.48 -2.74
CA LEU A 179 14.66 18.09 -2.34
C LEU A 179 15.89 17.25 -2.69
#